data_AF-A0A1B8EBI0-F1
#
_entry.id   AF-A0A1B8EBI0-F1
#
_cell.length_a   1.000
_cell.length_b   1.000
_cell.length_c   1.000
_cell.angle_alpha   90.00
_cell.angle_beta   90.00
_cell.angle_gamma   90.00
#
_symmetry.space_group_name_H-M   'P 1'
#
loop_
_entity.id
_entity.type
_entity.pdbx_description
1 polymer ?
#
loop_
_entity_poly.entity_id
_entity_poly.type
_entity_poly.pdbx_seq_one_letter_code
_entity_poly.pdbx_strand_id
1 'polypeptide(L)'
;MAAIGAMYSVDGLTGLAVAMNELTRRSISFMRENDRRVMFDTSIIKAWLLQSVFGLFCGSRMLYQHAEISRGGLVTAARRMHLLRPSLSFVEEIERRRETATSEELRQACADDEERRRLGWGIYLYDMQISCLLNIAPLFAVGEVNMPLPSSEEIWNAPTFSNGFESELVLSSSSNFRVIMSSLIVDGKLSQPLNPFGFSLVAHTLYRLCTDACEHHWITSEPWAPTDSQYRLAFSSNFKQNPQELLDQLSASCYSLSYMPNSLVVSVSALSHHGHIQFTWPGFLHNIKVAAGKSGTERSKADARLWLSTRISEDQVNARSILVHAGQLSALLMRFTFDTPSESVWIFDAALTFWAIIKFGDGLGGSLAAQSRTTVTWSGSSEVDGWIQNGGPVSFQGIGDLAELSVSRVLSVFGERLENMPWGIADRFRHVLVNLSKE
;
A
#
# COMPACT_ATOMS: atom_id res chain seq x y z
N MET A 1 -7.48 19.13 6.26
CA MET A 1 -7.84 19.37 4.84
C MET A 1 -7.02 20.49 4.20
N ALA A 2 -7.03 21.72 4.71
CA ALA A 2 -6.29 22.83 4.09
C ALA A 2 -4.76 22.58 3.93
N ALA A 3 -4.10 21.95 4.92
CA ALA A 3 -2.69 21.56 4.81
C ALA A 3 -2.44 20.59 3.63
N ILE A 4 -3.30 19.56 3.48
CA ILE A 4 -3.22 18.61 2.36
C ILE A 4 -3.45 19.32 1.02
N GLY A 5 -4.48 20.17 0.93
CA GLY A 5 -4.75 20.96 -0.28
C GLY A 5 -3.59 21.88 -0.67
N ALA A 6 -2.93 22.50 0.31
CA ALA A 6 -1.73 23.31 0.07
C ALA A 6 -0.53 22.49 -0.44
N MET A 7 -0.44 21.20 -0.14
CA MET A 7 0.59 20.31 -0.70
C MET A 7 0.41 20.08 -2.20
N TYR A 8 -0.85 20.02 -2.67
CA TYR A 8 -1.17 19.87 -4.10
C TYR A 8 -1.23 21.21 -4.85
N SER A 9 -0.97 22.34 -4.18
CA SER A 9 -1.02 23.65 -4.82
C SER A 9 0.21 23.86 -5.70
N VAL A 10 -0.04 24.27 -6.96
CA VAL A 10 0.99 24.63 -7.94
C VAL A 10 1.72 25.93 -7.55
N ASP A 11 1.15 26.73 -6.64
CA ASP A 11 1.67 28.04 -6.22
C ASP A 11 2.83 27.94 -5.19
N GLY A 12 3.40 26.74 -4.98
CA GLY A 12 4.53 26.55 -4.07
C GLY A 12 4.16 26.69 -2.59
N LEU A 13 2.93 26.34 -2.21
CA LEU A 13 2.44 26.44 -0.82
C LEU A 13 2.93 25.32 0.11
N THR A 14 3.95 24.55 -0.27
CA THR A 14 4.47 23.41 0.50
C THR A 14 4.95 23.81 1.90
N GLY A 15 5.61 24.98 2.03
CA GLY A 15 6.03 25.53 3.32
C GLY A 15 4.85 25.85 4.24
N LEU A 16 3.77 26.42 3.67
CA LEU A 16 2.53 26.68 4.39
C LEU A 16 1.84 25.37 4.80
N ALA A 17 1.80 24.39 3.90
CA ALA A 17 1.23 23.06 4.16
C ALA A 17 1.86 22.41 5.41
N VAL A 18 3.20 22.41 5.48
CA VAL A 18 3.96 21.88 6.62
C VAL A 18 3.65 22.65 7.91
N ALA A 19 3.61 23.98 7.86
CA ALA A 19 3.31 24.82 9.01
C ALA A 19 1.88 24.58 9.54
N MET A 20 0.88 24.49 8.64
CA MET A 20 -0.51 24.20 9.00
C MET A 20 -0.67 22.81 9.61
N ASN A 21 0.05 21.81 9.11
CA ASN A 21 0.01 20.47 9.69
C ASN A 21 0.62 20.44 11.10
N GLU A 22 1.73 21.16 11.31
CA GLU A 22 2.33 21.29 12.65
C GLU A 22 1.40 22.02 13.62
N LEU A 23 0.72 23.08 13.18
CA LEU A 23 -0.31 23.75 13.98
C LEU A 23 -1.45 22.77 14.34
N THR A 24 -1.94 22.02 13.36
CA THR A 24 -3.00 21.01 13.57
C THR A 24 -2.57 19.95 14.59
N ARG A 25 -1.33 19.45 14.49
CA ARG A 25 -0.77 18.48 15.43
C ARG A 25 -0.76 19.03 16.86
N ARG A 26 -0.29 20.27 17.06
CA ARG A 26 -0.25 20.93 18.38
C ARG A 26 -1.65 21.12 18.94
N SER A 27 -2.60 21.60 18.13
CA SER A 27 -3.99 21.77 18.55
C SER A 27 -4.62 20.45 18.99
N ILE A 28 -4.42 19.37 18.22
CA ILE A 28 -4.92 18.04 18.59
C ILE A 28 -4.32 17.57 19.92
N SER A 29 -3.01 17.71 20.12
CA SER A 29 -2.36 17.33 21.39
C SER A 29 -2.95 18.12 22.56
N PHE A 30 -3.00 19.45 22.42
CA PHE A 30 -3.54 20.33 23.44
C PHE A 30 -4.99 20.00 23.79
N MET A 31 -5.87 19.83 22.80
CA MET A 31 -7.28 19.54 23.06
C MET A 31 -7.46 18.18 23.75
N ARG A 32 -6.71 17.15 23.33
CA ARG A 32 -6.79 15.81 23.92
C ARG A 32 -6.24 15.73 25.35
N GLU A 33 -5.26 16.58 25.69
CA GLU A 33 -4.70 16.65 27.04
C GLU A 33 -5.60 17.42 28.01
N ASN A 34 -6.32 18.43 27.52
CA ASN A 34 -7.12 19.33 28.37
C ASN A 34 -8.59 18.92 28.51
N ASP A 35 -9.17 18.19 27.55
CA ASP A 35 -10.57 17.74 27.62
C ASP A 35 -10.70 16.23 27.39
N ARG A 36 -11.18 15.52 28.42
CA ARG A 36 -11.44 14.07 28.36
C ARG A 36 -12.51 13.70 27.34
N ARG A 37 -13.46 14.60 27.04
CA ARG A 37 -14.53 14.36 26.05
C ARG A 37 -13.97 14.27 24.64
N VAL A 38 -12.96 15.08 24.36
CA VAL A 38 -12.27 15.19 23.07
C VAL A 38 -11.30 14.03 22.84
N MET A 39 -10.81 13.39 23.91
CA MET A 39 -9.79 12.33 23.85
C MET A 39 -10.09 11.22 22.83
N PHE A 40 -11.37 10.85 22.70
CA PHE A 40 -11.87 9.82 21.79
C PHE A 40 -13.07 10.32 20.96
N ASP A 41 -13.12 11.62 20.69
CA ASP A 41 -14.10 12.18 19.77
C ASP A 41 -13.78 11.81 18.31
N THR A 42 -14.78 11.36 17.55
CA THR A 42 -14.62 10.87 16.18
C THR A 42 -14.00 11.93 15.25
N SER A 43 -14.39 13.20 15.38
CA SER A 43 -13.87 14.29 14.54
C SER A 43 -12.39 14.56 14.84
N ILE A 44 -12.01 14.50 16.10
CA ILE A 44 -10.62 14.67 16.54
C ILE A 44 -9.74 13.52 16.06
N ILE A 45 -10.22 12.28 16.15
CA ILE A 45 -9.48 11.11 15.67
C ILE A 45 -9.35 11.12 14.14
N LYS A 46 -10.40 11.53 13.40
CA LYS A 46 -10.32 11.77 11.94
C LYS A 46 -9.26 12.81 11.59
N ALA A 47 -9.27 13.96 12.28
CA ALA A 47 -8.27 15.00 12.07
C ALA A 47 -6.85 14.50 12.37
N TRP A 48 -6.69 13.71 13.44
CA TRP A 48 -5.41 13.11 13.83
C TRP A 48 -4.91 12.08 12.82
N LEU A 49 -5.79 11.27 12.25
CA LEU A 49 -5.46 10.33 11.17
C LEU A 49 -4.91 11.08 9.96
N LEU A 50 -5.64 12.07 9.45
CA LEU A 50 -5.23 12.87 8.29
C LEU A 50 -3.91 13.63 8.55
N GLN A 51 -3.77 14.20 9.76
CA GLN A 51 -2.55 14.89 10.18
C GLN A 51 -1.35 13.94 10.23
N SER A 52 -1.55 12.69 10.67
CA SER A 52 -0.50 11.67 10.74
C SER A 52 -0.07 11.20 9.35
N VAL A 53 -1.02 10.94 8.45
CA VAL A 53 -0.75 10.64 7.04
C VAL A 53 0.11 11.74 6.42
N PHE A 54 -0.32 13.00 6.55
CA PHE A 54 0.45 14.13 6.03
C PHE A 54 1.86 14.19 6.65
N GLY A 55 1.95 14.04 7.97
CA GLY A 55 3.21 14.14 8.71
C GLY A 55 4.26 13.15 8.21
N LEU A 56 3.84 11.95 7.82
CA LEU A 56 4.71 10.90 7.32
C LEU A 56 5.34 11.24 5.96
N PHE A 57 4.60 11.90 5.07
CA PHE A 57 5.02 12.07 3.67
C PHE A 57 5.41 13.50 3.30
N CYS A 58 5.25 14.46 4.20
CA CYS A 58 5.56 15.87 3.94
C CYS A 58 7.06 16.22 3.86
N GLY A 59 7.98 15.26 4.02
CA GLY A 59 9.43 15.49 3.93
C GLY A 59 10.09 16.13 5.16
N SER A 60 9.32 16.48 6.19
CA SER A 60 9.82 16.97 7.48
C SER A 60 10.18 15.83 8.42
N ARG A 61 11.45 15.77 8.86
CA ARG A 61 11.94 14.73 9.80
C ARG A 61 11.19 14.75 11.13
N MET A 62 10.89 15.94 11.65
CA MET A 62 10.17 16.09 12.92
C MET A 62 8.74 15.59 12.81
N LEU A 63 8.02 15.97 11.73
CA LEU A 63 6.65 15.52 11.52
C LEU A 63 6.57 14.03 11.21
N TYR A 64 7.55 13.48 10.50
CA TYR A 64 7.69 12.04 10.27
C TYR A 64 7.77 11.27 11.60
N GLN A 65 8.66 11.69 12.51
CA GLN A 65 8.81 11.06 13.83
C GLN A 65 7.53 11.18 14.67
N HIS A 66 6.86 12.33 14.63
CA HIS A 66 5.57 12.50 15.32
C HIS A 66 4.45 11.64 14.70
N ALA A 67 4.44 11.44 13.38
CA ALA A 67 3.48 10.57 12.71
C ALA A 67 3.71 9.10 13.09
N GLU A 68 4.97 8.66 13.21
CA GLU A 68 5.31 7.31 13.71
C GLU A 68 4.80 7.09 15.14
N ILE A 69 4.99 8.06 16.03
CA ILE A 69 4.44 7.99 17.41
C ILE A 69 2.90 8.00 17.37
N SER A 70 2.31 8.86 16.53
CA SER A 70 0.85 9.01 16.41
C SER A 70 0.17 7.73 15.90
N ARG A 71 0.86 6.93 15.09
CA ARG A 71 0.38 5.62 14.61
C ARG A 71 -0.09 4.73 15.77
N GLY A 72 0.72 4.57 16.81
CA GLY A 72 0.34 3.78 18.00
C GLY A 72 -0.81 4.40 18.80
N GLY A 73 -0.89 5.72 18.82
CA GLY A 73 -1.99 6.46 19.41
C GLY A 73 -3.33 6.23 18.69
N LEU A 74 -3.34 6.26 17.35
CA LEU A 74 -4.52 6.00 16.53
C LEU A 74 -5.03 4.57 16.69
N VAL A 75 -4.12 3.59 16.70
CA VAL A 75 -4.46 2.18 16.97
C VAL A 75 -5.08 2.03 18.37
N THR A 76 -4.53 2.73 19.36
CA THR A 76 -5.08 2.75 20.72
C THR A 76 -6.48 3.37 20.76
N ALA A 77 -6.70 4.48 20.03
CA ALA A 77 -8.02 5.11 19.92
C ALA A 77 -9.04 4.17 19.29
N ALA A 78 -8.72 3.54 18.17
CA ALA A 78 -9.59 2.58 17.51
C ALA A 78 -9.97 1.39 18.43
N ARG A 79 -9.00 0.87 19.22
CA ARG A 79 -9.27 -0.18 20.21
C ARG A 79 -10.19 0.29 21.34
N ARG A 80 -9.91 1.47 21.92
CA ARG A 80 -10.70 2.05 23.03
C ARG A 80 -12.11 2.46 22.61
N MET A 81 -12.27 2.87 21.36
CA MET A 81 -13.56 3.24 20.77
C MET A 81 -14.30 2.04 20.18
N HIS A 82 -13.71 0.83 20.21
CA HIS A 82 -14.28 -0.40 19.63
C HIS A 82 -14.62 -0.30 18.13
N LEU A 83 -13.89 0.49 17.34
CA LEU A 83 -14.25 0.80 15.95
C LEU A 83 -14.21 -0.40 14.99
N LEU A 84 -13.41 -1.42 15.31
CA LEU A 84 -13.21 -2.62 14.50
C LEU A 84 -13.66 -3.90 15.22
N ARG A 85 -14.54 -3.76 16.21
CA ARG A 85 -15.15 -4.89 16.93
C ARG A 85 -16.66 -4.65 17.02
N PRO A 86 -17.48 -5.71 17.21
CA PRO A 86 -18.90 -5.52 17.42
C PRO A 86 -19.12 -4.62 18.64
N SER A 87 -19.91 -3.57 18.44
CA SER A 87 -20.36 -2.65 19.47
C SER A 87 -21.83 -2.34 19.23
N LEU A 88 -22.54 -1.91 20.27
CA LEU A 88 -23.94 -1.52 20.15
C LEU A 88 -24.03 -0.38 19.14
N SER A 89 -24.81 -0.57 18.08
CA SER A 89 -25.00 0.46 17.05
C SER A 89 -25.87 1.59 17.58
N PHE A 90 -25.74 2.79 17.01
CA PHE A 90 -26.61 3.91 17.39
C PHE A 90 -28.07 3.62 17.02
N VAL A 91 -28.31 2.91 15.92
CA VAL A 91 -29.64 2.47 15.51
C VAL A 91 -30.26 1.58 16.60
N GLU A 92 -29.53 0.54 17.02
CA GLU A 92 -29.96 -0.39 18.08
C GLU A 92 -30.19 0.34 19.42
N GLU A 93 -29.37 1.35 19.73
CA GLU A 93 -29.52 2.16 20.95
C GLU A 93 -30.80 3.00 20.93
N ILE A 94 -31.15 3.59 19.78
CA ILE A 94 -32.38 4.36 19.60
C ILE A 94 -33.61 3.45 19.70
N GLU A 95 -33.61 2.33 18.97
CA GLU A 95 -34.71 1.35 18.97
C GLU A 95 -34.96 0.79 20.37
N ARG A 96 -33.91 0.59 21.18
CA ARG A 96 -34.04 0.12 22.57
C ARG A 96 -34.60 1.19 23.51
N ARG A 97 -34.33 2.48 23.25
CA ARG A 97 -34.72 3.59 24.14
C ARG A 97 -36.09 4.17 23.84
N ARG A 98 -36.58 4.05 22.60
CA ARG A 98 -37.80 4.71 22.13
C ARG A 98 -38.68 3.73 21.38
N GLU A 99 -39.97 3.69 21.75
CA GLU A 99 -40.96 2.86 21.07
C GLU A 99 -41.25 3.32 19.63
N THR A 100 -41.05 4.61 19.33
CA THR A 100 -41.20 5.18 17.99
C THR A 100 -40.07 6.16 17.68
N ALA A 101 -39.05 5.70 16.96
CA ALA A 101 -38.00 6.55 16.40
C ALA A 101 -38.45 7.11 15.05
N THR A 102 -38.13 8.38 14.77
CA THR A 102 -38.43 8.95 13.44
C THR A 102 -37.47 8.40 12.38
N SER A 103 -37.89 8.38 11.11
CA SER A 103 -37.01 7.96 10.00
C SER A 103 -35.73 8.80 9.94
N GLU A 104 -35.82 10.10 10.25
CA GLU A 104 -34.67 11.00 10.31
C GLU A 104 -33.65 10.60 11.38
N GLU A 105 -34.13 10.25 12.58
CA GLU A 105 -33.28 9.83 13.69
C GLU A 105 -32.56 8.51 13.39
N LEU A 106 -33.24 7.54 12.79
CA LEU A 106 -32.64 6.28 12.37
C LEU A 106 -31.62 6.49 11.24
N ARG A 107 -31.88 7.42 10.32
CA ARG A 107 -30.95 7.76 9.24
C ARG A 107 -29.67 8.39 9.79
N GLN A 108 -29.79 9.37 10.69
CA GLN A 108 -28.63 9.99 11.33
C GLN A 108 -27.81 8.95 12.12
N ALA A 109 -28.48 8.07 12.87
CA ALA A 109 -27.82 7.00 13.61
C ALA A 109 -27.07 6.03 12.68
N CYS A 110 -27.68 5.65 11.55
CA CYS A 110 -27.03 4.82 10.52
C CYS A 110 -25.79 5.50 9.93
N ALA A 111 -25.88 6.80 9.63
CA ALA A 111 -24.76 7.59 9.15
C ALA A 111 -23.62 7.67 10.20
N ASP A 112 -23.96 7.83 11.48
CA ASP A 112 -23.00 7.87 12.58
C ASP A 112 -22.31 6.49 12.78
N ASP A 113 -23.05 5.39 12.61
CA ASP A 113 -22.51 4.03 12.66
C ASP A 113 -21.54 3.76 11.50
N GLU A 114 -21.90 4.16 10.29
CA GLU A 114 -21.05 4.04 9.10
C GLU A 114 -19.82 4.94 9.19
N GLU A 115 -19.96 6.16 9.72
CA GLU A 115 -18.85 7.06 10.00
C GLU A 115 -17.81 6.41 10.92
N ARG A 116 -18.26 5.80 12.02
CA ARG A 116 -17.38 5.10 12.96
C ARG A 116 -16.71 3.89 12.32
N ARG A 117 -17.46 3.12 11.53
CA ARG A 117 -16.95 1.97 10.77
C ARG A 117 -15.84 2.40 9.81
N ARG A 118 -16.09 3.44 9.00
CA ARG A 118 -15.13 4.01 8.06
C ARG A 118 -13.90 4.58 8.77
N LEU A 119 -14.05 5.23 9.92
CA LEU A 119 -12.91 5.67 10.71
C LEU A 119 -12.05 4.49 11.20
N GLY A 120 -12.67 3.44 11.73
CA GLY A 120 -11.97 2.22 12.13
C GLY A 120 -11.16 1.63 10.98
N TRP A 121 -11.80 1.45 9.82
CA TRP A 121 -11.17 0.94 8.62
C TRP A 121 -10.10 1.86 8.05
N GLY A 122 -10.27 3.18 8.14
CA GLY A 122 -9.27 4.16 7.74
C GLY A 122 -8.01 4.08 8.59
N ILE A 123 -8.15 3.91 9.92
CA ILE A 123 -7.02 3.71 10.82
C ILE A 123 -6.33 2.37 10.54
N TYR A 124 -7.09 1.30 10.29
CA TYR A 124 -6.54 0.00 9.91
C TYR A 124 -5.75 0.07 8.60
N LEU A 125 -6.35 0.64 7.56
CA LEU A 125 -5.72 0.80 6.26
C LEU A 125 -4.43 1.61 6.38
N TYR A 126 -4.45 2.72 7.13
CA TYR A 126 -3.26 3.52 7.42
C TYR A 126 -2.14 2.68 8.07
N ASP A 127 -2.47 1.87 9.07
CA ASP A 127 -1.49 1.02 9.75
C ASP A 127 -0.87 -0.03 8.80
N MET A 128 -1.70 -0.66 7.96
CA MET A 128 -1.24 -1.64 6.96
C MET A 128 -0.44 -0.99 5.83
N GLN A 129 -0.87 0.17 5.34
CA GLN A 129 -0.17 0.94 4.30
C GLN A 129 1.22 1.33 4.76
N ILE A 130 1.36 1.88 5.96
CA ILE A 130 2.69 2.23 6.50
C ILE A 130 3.55 0.98 6.64
N SER A 131 2.97 -0.11 7.16
CA SER A 131 3.69 -1.37 7.32
C SER A 131 4.27 -1.85 6.00
N CYS A 132 3.47 -1.84 4.94
CA CYS A 132 3.89 -2.18 3.58
C CYS A 132 4.97 -1.22 3.04
N LEU A 133 4.69 0.08 3.01
CA LEU A 133 5.55 1.08 2.37
C LEU A 133 6.92 1.24 3.06
N LEU A 134 6.95 1.17 4.39
CA LEU A 134 8.18 1.36 5.15
C LEU A 134 8.87 0.05 5.49
N ASN A 135 8.24 -1.08 5.18
CA ASN A 135 8.63 -2.42 5.60
C ASN A 135 8.87 -2.50 7.12
N ILE A 136 7.84 -2.14 7.88
CA ILE A 136 7.84 -2.18 9.35
C ILE A 136 6.65 -2.99 9.86
N ALA A 137 6.74 -3.52 11.08
CA ALA A 137 5.61 -4.22 11.69
C ALA A 137 4.39 -3.27 11.86
N PRO A 138 3.16 -3.72 11.58
CA PRO A 138 1.92 -3.09 11.95
C PRO A 138 1.61 -3.33 13.40
N LEU A 139 0.74 -2.46 13.88
CA LEU A 139 0.32 -2.43 15.27
C LEU A 139 -1.03 -3.12 15.47
N PHE A 140 -1.85 -3.24 14.41
CA PHE A 140 -3.00 -4.13 14.38
C PHE A 140 -2.61 -5.55 13.99
N ALA A 141 -3.05 -6.52 14.78
CA ALA A 141 -3.13 -7.89 14.30
C ALA A 141 -4.40 -8.05 13.44
N VAL A 142 -4.30 -8.78 12.32
CA VAL A 142 -5.44 -9.08 11.42
C VAL A 142 -6.57 -9.75 12.20
N GLY A 143 -6.24 -10.63 13.16
CA GLY A 143 -7.20 -11.31 14.02
C GLY A 143 -7.99 -10.40 14.96
N GLU A 144 -7.56 -9.15 15.20
CA GLU A 144 -8.31 -8.20 16.03
C GLU A 144 -9.52 -7.60 15.33
N VAL A 145 -9.58 -7.70 13.99
CA VAL A 145 -10.63 -7.11 13.17
C VAL A 145 -11.84 -8.04 13.14
N ASN A 146 -12.99 -7.53 13.59
CA ASN A 146 -14.26 -8.24 13.60
C ASN A 146 -15.39 -7.26 13.29
N MET A 147 -15.35 -6.66 12.10
CA MET A 147 -16.40 -5.76 11.62
C MET A 147 -16.73 -6.03 10.16
N PRO A 148 -17.96 -5.71 9.72
CA PRO A 148 -18.30 -5.66 8.31
C PRO A 148 -17.46 -4.62 7.55
N LEU A 149 -17.27 -4.85 6.25
CA LEU A 149 -16.66 -3.85 5.38
C LEU A 149 -17.55 -2.60 5.27
N PRO A 150 -16.97 -1.42 4.98
CA PRO A 150 -17.73 -0.20 4.73
C PRO A 150 -18.74 -0.37 3.58
N SER A 151 -19.84 0.36 3.66
CA SER A 151 -20.81 0.49 2.57
C SER A 151 -20.17 1.15 1.33
N SER A 152 -20.83 1.06 0.17
CA SER A 152 -20.31 1.66 -1.05
C SER A 152 -20.28 3.20 -0.98
N GLU A 153 -19.44 3.84 -1.81
CA GLU A 153 -19.36 5.30 -1.84
C GLU A 153 -20.65 5.93 -2.39
N GLU A 154 -21.38 5.24 -3.27
CA GLU A 154 -22.66 5.70 -3.78
C GLU A 154 -23.69 5.81 -2.65
N ILE A 155 -23.71 4.82 -1.75
CA ILE A 155 -24.58 4.79 -0.57
C ILE A 155 -24.18 5.88 0.42
N TRP A 156 -22.87 6.03 0.69
CA TRP A 156 -22.35 7.01 1.64
C TRP A 156 -22.55 8.46 1.19
N ASN A 157 -22.39 8.74 -0.10
CA ASN A 157 -22.52 10.10 -0.65
C ASN A 157 -23.93 10.43 -1.17
N ALA A 158 -24.90 9.53 -0.97
CA ALA A 158 -26.27 9.74 -1.44
C ALA A 158 -26.91 10.98 -0.78
N PRO A 159 -27.65 11.81 -1.54
CA PRO A 159 -28.38 12.94 -0.97
C PRO A 159 -29.40 12.48 0.08
N THR A 160 -29.54 13.27 1.15
CA THR A 160 -30.43 12.98 2.29
C THR A 160 -31.93 12.85 1.94
N PHE A 161 -32.37 13.26 0.75
CA PHE A 161 -33.78 13.30 0.34
C PHE A 161 -34.21 12.20 -0.66
N SER A 162 -33.37 11.20 -0.94
CA SER A 162 -33.73 10.14 -1.90
C SER A 162 -34.53 9.00 -1.23
N ASN A 163 -35.86 9.07 -1.30
CA ASN A 163 -36.82 8.12 -0.69
C ASN A 163 -36.63 6.62 -1.04
N GLY A 164 -35.89 6.28 -2.10
CA GLY A 164 -35.68 4.87 -2.54
C GLY A 164 -34.49 4.16 -1.89
N PHE A 165 -33.49 4.91 -1.43
CA PHE A 165 -32.24 4.40 -0.85
C PHE A 165 -32.29 4.24 0.68
N GLU A 166 -33.37 4.74 1.30
CA GLU A 166 -33.58 4.72 2.75
C GLU A 166 -33.71 3.30 3.31
N SER A 167 -34.25 2.37 2.50
CA SER A 167 -34.33 0.95 2.87
C SER A 167 -32.98 0.24 2.72
N GLU A 168 -32.13 0.67 1.78
CA GLU A 168 -30.86 0.01 1.45
C GLU A 168 -29.75 0.34 2.46
N LEU A 169 -29.71 1.57 2.99
CA LEU A 169 -28.83 1.97 4.10
C LEU A 169 -29.12 1.21 5.40
N VAL A 170 -30.41 0.96 5.68
CA VAL A 170 -30.87 0.24 6.87
C VAL A 170 -30.70 -1.28 6.71
N LEU A 171 -30.75 -1.81 5.47
CA LEU A 171 -30.70 -3.24 5.17
C LEU A 171 -29.37 -3.74 4.60
N SER A 172 -28.37 -2.89 4.32
CA SER A 172 -27.09 -3.33 3.75
C SER A 172 -26.31 -4.17 4.76
N SER A 173 -26.60 -5.47 4.81
CA SER A 173 -25.85 -6.45 5.57
C SER A 173 -24.57 -6.79 4.80
N SER A 174 -23.53 -5.97 4.95
CA SER A 174 -22.20 -6.37 4.50
C SER A 174 -21.71 -7.54 5.35
N SER A 175 -21.09 -8.52 4.70
CA SER A 175 -20.46 -9.65 5.37
C SER A 175 -19.35 -9.15 6.28
N ASN A 176 -19.20 -9.82 7.42
CA ASN A 176 -18.08 -9.57 8.31
C ASN A 176 -16.76 -9.83 7.58
N PHE A 177 -15.77 -8.96 7.78
CA PHE A 177 -14.46 -9.08 7.16
C PHE A 177 -13.81 -10.46 7.36
N ARG A 178 -14.00 -11.09 8.52
CA ARG A 178 -13.46 -12.43 8.80
C ARG A 178 -14.04 -13.49 7.86
N VAL A 179 -15.32 -13.38 7.51
CA VAL A 179 -15.99 -14.29 6.58
C VAL A 179 -15.42 -14.11 5.18
N ILE A 180 -15.24 -12.86 4.75
CA ILE A 180 -14.64 -12.52 3.45
C ILE A 180 -13.23 -13.08 3.35
N MET A 181 -12.37 -12.81 4.34
CA MET A 181 -10.99 -13.31 4.36
C MET A 181 -10.93 -14.83 4.45
N SER A 182 -11.79 -15.45 5.26
CA SER A 182 -11.84 -16.92 5.37
C SER A 182 -12.24 -17.56 4.04
N SER A 183 -13.29 -17.06 3.38
CA SER A 183 -13.72 -17.61 2.10
C SER A 183 -12.66 -17.38 1.02
N LEU A 184 -11.97 -16.24 1.02
CA LEU A 184 -10.90 -15.98 0.07
C LEU A 184 -9.70 -16.92 0.28
N ILE A 185 -9.25 -17.12 1.53
CA ILE A 185 -8.09 -17.95 1.87
C ILE A 185 -8.36 -19.45 1.67
N VAL A 186 -9.59 -19.90 1.92
CA VAL A 186 -9.98 -21.32 1.85
C VAL A 186 -10.51 -21.68 0.46
N ASP A 187 -11.43 -20.88 -0.08
CA ASP A 187 -12.17 -21.18 -1.31
C ASP A 187 -11.63 -20.45 -2.54
N GLY A 188 -10.74 -19.47 -2.37
CA GLY A 188 -10.26 -18.62 -3.47
C GLY A 188 -11.32 -17.68 -4.04
N LYS A 189 -12.40 -17.42 -3.29
CA LYS A 189 -13.54 -16.65 -3.77
C LYS A 189 -13.96 -15.57 -2.77
N LEU A 190 -14.39 -14.44 -3.31
CA LEU A 190 -15.01 -13.39 -2.52
C LEU A 190 -16.44 -13.78 -2.17
N SER A 191 -16.79 -13.73 -0.89
CA SER A 191 -18.17 -13.97 -0.42
C SER A 191 -19.17 -12.88 -0.80
N GLN A 192 -18.68 -11.73 -1.26
CA GLN A 192 -19.49 -10.60 -1.76
C GLN A 192 -18.67 -9.72 -2.73
N PRO A 193 -19.34 -8.91 -3.58
CA PRO A 193 -18.67 -7.84 -4.30
C PRO A 193 -18.01 -6.83 -3.36
N LEU A 194 -16.90 -6.23 -3.81
CA LEU A 194 -16.17 -5.21 -3.07
C LEU A 194 -16.32 -3.85 -3.74
N ASN A 195 -16.47 -2.80 -2.93
CA ASN A 195 -16.28 -1.42 -3.36
C ASN A 195 -14.77 -1.08 -3.36
N PRO A 196 -14.33 0.06 -3.93
CA PRO A 196 -12.91 0.44 -3.98
C PRO A 196 -12.19 0.39 -2.63
N PHE A 197 -12.86 0.80 -1.54
CA PHE A 197 -12.28 0.78 -0.21
C PHE A 197 -12.10 -0.66 0.29
N GLY A 198 -13.11 -1.52 0.11
CA GLY A 198 -13.05 -2.95 0.41
C GLY A 198 -11.95 -3.67 -0.35
N PHE A 199 -11.77 -3.36 -1.64
CA PHE A 199 -10.65 -3.86 -2.45
C PHE A 199 -9.30 -3.51 -1.83
N SER A 200 -9.09 -2.24 -1.48
CA SER A 200 -7.84 -1.80 -0.85
C SER A 200 -7.61 -2.46 0.50
N LEU A 201 -8.65 -2.61 1.33
CA LEU A 201 -8.58 -3.28 2.64
C LEU A 201 -8.16 -4.75 2.51
N VAL A 202 -8.80 -5.50 1.61
CA VAL A 202 -8.46 -6.90 1.37
C VAL A 202 -7.04 -7.02 0.80
N ALA A 203 -6.68 -6.20 -0.18
CA ALA A 203 -5.34 -6.22 -0.79
C ALA A 203 -4.21 -5.96 0.22
N HIS A 204 -4.34 -4.91 1.04
CA HIS A 204 -3.35 -4.61 2.08
C HIS A 204 -3.29 -5.71 3.15
N THR A 205 -4.41 -6.38 3.43
CA THR A 205 -4.43 -7.53 4.35
C THR A 205 -3.70 -8.74 3.75
N LEU A 206 -3.92 -9.07 2.48
CA LEU A 206 -3.21 -10.15 1.80
C LEU A 206 -1.70 -9.88 1.76
N TYR A 207 -1.32 -8.65 1.41
CA TYR A 207 0.08 -8.22 1.43
C TYR A 207 0.67 -8.33 2.86
N ARG A 208 -0.10 -7.96 3.89
CA ARG A 208 0.31 -8.13 5.28
C ARG A 208 0.54 -9.60 5.64
N LEU A 209 -0.34 -10.51 5.23
CA LEU A 209 -0.15 -11.94 5.46
C LEU A 209 1.15 -12.45 4.80
N CYS A 210 1.48 -11.97 3.60
CA CYS A 210 2.77 -12.25 2.97
C CYS A 210 3.95 -11.72 3.79
N THR A 211 3.83 -10.50 4.33
CA THR A 211 4.85 -9.92 5.21
C THR A 211 5.07 -10.78 6.46
N ASP A 212 3.98 -11.23 7.10
CA ASP A 212 4.05 -12.10 8.29
C ASP A 212 4.75 -13.44 7.99
N ALA A 213 4.41 -14.08 6.87
CA ALA A 213 5.06 -15.31 6.42
C ALA A 213 6.56 -15.10 6.12
N CYS A 214 6.91 -13.97 5.52
CA CYS A 214 8.29 -13.59 5.24
C CYS A 214 9.11 -13.37 6.52
N GLU A 215 8.53 -12.79 7.58
CA GLU A 215 9.23 -12.54 8.83
C GLU A 215 9.59 -13.83 9.59
N HIS A 216 8.70 -14.83 9.55
CA HIS A 216 8.98 -16.13 10.16
C HIS A 216 10.19 -16.84 9.52
N HIS A 217 10.41 -16.60 8.22
CA HIS A 217 11.51 -17.21 7.49
C HIS A 217 12.90 -16.80 8.03
N TRP A 218 13.06 -15.58 8.56
CA TRP A 218 14.34 -15.16 9.16
C TRP A 218 14.72 -15.95 10.42
N ILE A 219 13.74 -16.56 11.09
CA ILE A 219 13.93 -17.31 12.33
C ILE A 219 14.22 -18.78 12.01
N THR A 220 13.49 -19.34 11.05
CA THR A 220 13.62 -20.71 10.62
C THR A 220 14.56 -20.74 9.42
N SER A 221 15.85 -20.96 9.64
CA SER A 221 16.92 -21.04 8.61
C SER A 221 16.74 -22.18 7.59
N GLU A 222 15.52 -22.62 7.33
CA GLU A 222 15.21 -23.62 6.32
C GLU A 222 15.57 -23.07 4.93
N PRO A 223 16.43 -23.76 4.17
CA PRO A 223 16.67 -23.41 2.78
C PRO A 223 15.34 -23.36 2.04
N TRP A 224 15.10 -22.30 1.27
CA TRP A 224 13.96 -22.28 0.36
C TRP A 224 14.09 -23.46 -0.58
N ALA A 225 13.16 -24.42 -0.46
CA ALA A 225 13.06 -25.50 -1.42
C ALA A 225 12.90 -24.87 -2.81
N PRO A 226 13.70 -25.27 -3.81
CA PRO A 226 13.46 -24.88 -5.18
C PRO A 226 12.02 -25.27 -5.52
N THR A 227 11.19 -24.26 -5.75
CA THR A 227 9.83 -24.43 -6.23
C THR A 227 9.74 -23.79 -7.60
N ASP A 228 9.08 -24.50 -8.51
CA ASP A 228 8.72 -24.00 -9.83
C ASP A 228 7.57 -22.96 -9.74
N SER A 229 6.94 -22.83 -8.57
CA SER A 229 5.92 -21.82 -8.33
C SER A 229 6.53 -20.43 -8.12
N GLN A 230 5.94 -19.42 -8.74
CA GLN A 230 6.24 -18.02 -8.44
C GLN A 230 5.77 -17.59 -7.04
N TYR A 231 4.86 -18.34 -6.42
CA TYR A 231 4.35 -18.09 -5.07
C TYR A 231 5.12 -18.93 -4.04
N ARG A 232 6.16 -18.34 -3.46
CA ARG A 232 7.18 -19.07 -2.66
C ARG A 232 6.95 -19.06 -1.16
N LEU A 233 6.17 -18.10 -0.66
CA LEU A 233 5.91 -17.97 0.78
C LEU A 233 5.10 -19.15 1.30
N ALA A 234 5.56 -19.74 2.41
CA ALA A 234 4.89 -20.81 3.10
C ALA A 234 3.86 -20.27 4.10
N PHE A 235 2.71 -20.92 4.18
CA PHE A 235 1.63 -20.58 5.10
C PHE A 235 1.18 -21.83 5.86
N SER A 236 0.46 -21.63 6.97
CA SER A 236 -0.13 -22.74 7.73
C SER A 236 -1.07 -23.58 6.85
N SER A 237 -1.29 -24.86 7.21
CA SER A 237 -2.14 -25.80 6.46
C SER A 237 -3.60 -25.38 6.27
N ASN A 238 -4.06 -24.38 7.03
CA ASN A 238 -5.37 -23.77 6.90
C ASN A 238 -5.49 -22.85 5.68
N PHE A 239 -4.37 -22.35 5.15
CA PHE A 239 -4.33 -21.57 3.92
C PHE A 239 -4.34 -22.53 2.74
N LYS A 240 -5.45 -22.56 2.01
CA LYS A 240 -5.59 -23.38 0.80
C LYS A 240 -5.13 -22.63 -0.45
N GLN A 241 -5.16 -21.31 -0.40
CA GLN A 241 -4.70 -20.40 -1.44
C GLN A 241 -3.52 -19.58 -0.93
N ASN A 242 -2.56 -19.27 -1.80
CA ASN A 242 -1.45 -18.39 -1.45
C ASN A 242 -1.93 -16.92 -1.43
N PRO A 243 -1.73 -16.15 -0.35
CA PRO A 243 -2.11 -14.74 -0.30
C PRO A 243 -1.52 -13.86 -1.42
N GLN A 244 -0.32 -14.15 -1.93
CA GLN A 244 0.23 -13.42 -3.09
C GLN A 244 -0.54 -13.75 -4.37
N GLU A 245 -0.93 -15.01 -4.57
CA GLU A 245 -1.77 -15.43 -5.70
C GLU A 245 -3.16 -14.79 -5.63
N LEU A 246 -3.76 -14.75 -4.44
CA LEU A 246 -5.03 -14.07 -4.20
C LEU A 246 -4.93 -12.57 -4.50
N LEU A 247 -3.79 -11.94 -4.19
CA LEU A 247 -3.55 -10.53 -4.48
C LEU A 247 -3.47 -10.28 -6.00
N ASP A 248 -2.85 -11.19 -6.75
CA ASP A 248 -2.80 -11.13 -8.22
C ASP A 248 -4.19 -11.34 -8.84
N GLN A 249 -4.97 -12.30 -8.32
CA GLN A 249 -6.36 -12.52 -8.74
C GLN A 249 -7.23 -11.27 -8.45
N LEU A 250 -7.02 -10.64 -7.30
CA LEU A 250 -7.72 -9.41 -6.93
C LEU A 250 -7.34 -8.25 -7.85
N SER A 251 -6.05 -8.10 -8.15
CA SER A 251 -5.54 -7.13 -9.15
C SER A 251 -6.15 -7.36 -10.53
N ALA A 252 -6.20 -8.62 -11.00
CA ALA A 252 -6.81 -8.97 -12.28
C ALA A 252 -8.30 -8.63 -12.32
N SER A 253 -9.02 -8.89 -11.23
CA SER A 253 -10.44 -8.51 -11.09
C SER A 253 -10.65 -6.99 -11.13
N CYS A 254 -9.63 -6.19 -10.81
CA CYS A 254 -9.73 -4.75 -10.87
C CYS A 254 -9.80 -4.22 -12.32
N TYR A 255 -9.28 -4.96 -13.29
CA TYR A 255 -9.31 -4.56 -14.70
C TYR A 255 -10.69 -4.72 -15.36
N SER A 256 -11.56 -5.56 -14.79
CA SER A 256 -12.91 -5.79 -15.31
C SER A 256 -13.97 -4.89 -14.67
N LEU A 257 -13.56 -3.97 -13.79
CA LEU A 257 -14.47 -3.06 -13.12
C LEU A 257 -15.00 -1.98 -14.08
N SER A 258 -16.30 -1.73 -14.04
CA SER A 258 -16.98 -0.76 -14.92
C SER A 258 -16.77 0.71 -14.52
N TYR A 259 -16.15 0.98 -13.36
CA TYR A 259 -15.95 2.33 -12.86
C TYR A 259 -14.59 2.92 -13.25
N MET A 260 -14.49 4.25 -13.26
CA MET A 260 -13.21 4.92 -13.53
C MET A 260 -12.17 4.53 -12.47
N PRO A 261 -10.91 4.25 -12.87
CA PRO A 261 -9.84 3.96 -11.92
C PRO A 261 -9.71 5.06 -10.88
N ASN A 262 -9.53 4.67 -9.62
CA ASN A 262 -9.19 5.55 -8.51
C ASN A 262 -7.97 5.00 -7.77
N SER A 263 -7.39 5.81 -6.89
CA SER A 263 -6.16 5.44 -6.17
C SER A 263 -6.28 4.17 -5.32
N LEU A 264 -7.45 3.91 -4.74
CA LEU A 264 -7.67 2.71 -3.91
C LEU A 264 -7.63 1.44 -4.75
N VAL A 265 -8.21 1.45 -5.95
CA VAL A 265 -8.19 0.29 -6.85
C VAL A 265 -6.83 0.11 -7.51
N VAL A 266 -6.21 1.19 -7.98
CA VAL A 266 -4.85 1.12 -8.55
C VAL A 266 -3.84 0.65 -7.50
N SER A 267 -4.05 0.97 -6.21
CA SER A 267 -3.22 0.44 -5.13
C SER A 267 -3.22 -1.09 -5.05
N VAL A 268 -4.30 -1.77 -5.45
CA VAL A 268 -4.36 -3.24 -5.46
C VAL A 268 -3.35 -3.82 -6.45
N SER A 269 -3.34 -3.30 -7.67
CA SER A 269 -2.37 -3.72 -8.70
C SER A 269 -0.95 -3.30 -8.33
N ALA A 270 -0.77 -2.10 -7.75
CA ALA A 270 0.54 -1.67 -7.27
C ALA A 270 1.08 -2.62 -6.18
N LEU A 271 0.24 -3.04 -5.22
CA LEU A 271 0.59 -4.02 -4.19
C LEU A 271 0.90 -5.40 -4.75
N SER A 272 0.17 -5.86 -5.78
CA SER A 272 0.46 -7.12 -6.45
C SER A 272 1.88 -7.13 -7.02
N HIS A 273 2.25 -6.13 -7.82
CA HIS A 273 3.61 -6.02 -8.36
C HIS A 273 4.66 -5.79 -7.26
N HIS A 274 4.37 -4.90 -6.29
CA HIS A 274 5.29 -4.66 -5.16
C HIS A 274 5.49 -5.91 -4.29
N GLY A 275 4.45 -6.75 -4.15
CA GLY A 275 4.53 -8.02 -3.44
C GLY A 275 5.50 -8.99 -4.11
N HIS A 276 5.48 -9.10 -5.44
CA HIS A 276 6.50 -9.87 -6.16
C HIS A 276 7.91 -9.30 -5.98
N ILE A 277 8.07 -7.96 -6.05
CA ILE A 277 9.38 -7.33 -5.79
C ILE A 277 9.89 -7.68 -4.38
N GLN A 278 9.01 -7.65 -3.38
CA GLN A 278 9.40 -7.84 -1.98
C GLN A 278 9.55 -9.31 -1.57
N PHE A 279 8.67 -10.19 -2.05
CA PHE A 279 8.51 -11.55 -1.53
C PHE A 279 9.10 -12.64 -2.44
N THR A 280 9.49 -12.33 -3.68
CA THR A 280 10.25 -13.29 -4.50
C THR A 280 11.60 -13.63 -3.87
N TRP A 281 12.27 -12.65 -3.26
CA TRP A 281 13.43 -12.87 -2.38
C TRP A 281 13.23 -12.12 -1.06
N PRO A 282 13.00 -12.82 0.05
CA PRO A 282 12.85 -12.22 1.37
C PRO A 282 13.98 -11.25 1.68
N GLY A 283 13.62 -10.02 2.06
CA GLY A 283 14.58 -8.98 2.36
C GLY A 283 15.21 -8.31 1.15
N PHE A 284 14.77 -8.57 -0.08
CA PHE A 284 15.32 -7.90 -1.27
C PHE A 284 15.26 -6.38 -1.15
N LEU A 285 14.07 -5.80 -0.95
CA LEU A 285 13.92 -4.35 -0.76
C LEU A 285 14.70 -3.82 0.45
N HIS A 286 14.82 -4.61 1.52
CA HIS A 286 15.66 -4.24 2.67
C HIS A 286 17.14 -4.12 2.26
N ASN A 287 17.68 -5.16 1.62
CA ASN A 287 19.08 -5.19 1.16
C ASN A 287 19.36 -4.11 0.13
N ILE A 288 18.45 -3.82 -0.80
CA ILE A 288 18.64 -2.71 -1.75
C ILE A 288 18.72 -1.37 -1.02
N LYS A 289 17.81 -1.12 -0.07
CA LYS A 289 17.81 0.12 0.72
C LYS A 289 19.10 0.24 1.55
N VAL A 290 19.62 -0.85 2.10
CA VAL A 290 20.91 -0.89 2.82
C VAL A 290 22.09 -0.65 1.86
N ALA A 291 22.12 -1.30 0.70
CA ALA A 291 23.13 -1.11 -0.34
C ALA A 291 23.15 0.34 -0.89
N ALA A 292 22.00 1.01 -0.83
CA ALA A 292 21.82 2.42 -1.16
C ALA A 292 22.17 3.39 -0.02
N GLY A 293 22.50 2.89 1.18
CA GLY A 293 23.02 3.69 2.31
C GLY A 293 22.09 3.87 3.51
N LYS A 294 20.95 3.17 3.60
CA LYS A 294 19.99 3.31 4.73
C LYS A 294 20.59 3.02 6.12
N SER A 295 21.52 2.07 6.22
CA SER A 295 22.10 1.59 7.50
C SER A 295 23.23 2.46 8.06
N GLY A 296 23.77 3.38 7.25
CA GLY A 296 24.82 4.32 7.66
C GLY A 296 26.22 3.74 7.90
N THR A 297 26.44 2.42 7.76
CA THR A 297 27.79 1.82 7.90
C THR A 297 28.28 1.22 6.58
N GLU A 298 29.55 1.46 6.24
CA GLU A 298 30.15 0.92 5.01
C GLU A 298 30.16 -0.61 4.97
N ARG A 299 30.33 -1.27 6.12
CA ARG A 299 30.28 -2.73 6.21
C ARG A 299 28.93 -3.29 5.79
N SER A 300 27.84 -2.81 6.38
CA SER A 300 26.49 -3.29 6.02
C SER A 300 26.13 -2.96 4.56
N LYS A 301 26.59 -1.80 4.05
CA LYS A 301 26.46 -1.44 2.64
C LYS A 301 27.19 -2.44 1.74
N ALA A 302 28.43 -2.82 2.07
CA ALA A 302 29.20 -3.82 1.33
C ALA A 302 28.56 -5.21 1.39
N ASP A 303 28.12 -5.65 2.59
CA ASP A 303 27.47 -6.96 2.79
C ASP A 303 26.18 -7.06 1.97
N ALA A 304 25.36 -6.01 1.96
CA ALA A 304 24.12 -5.98 1.16
C ALA A 304 24.39 -5.98 -0.36
N ARG A 305 25.45 -5.30 -0.82
CA ARG A 305 25.87 -5.32 -2.23
C ARG A 305 26.35 -6.69 -2.66
N LEU A 306 27.15 -7.34 -1.81
CA LEU A 306 27.59 -8.71 -2.05
C LEU A 306 26.40 -9.67 -2.09
N TRP A 307 25.45 -9.53 -1.17
CA TRP A 307 24.22 -10.32 -1.18
C TRP A 307 23.44 -10.15 -2.48
N LEU A 308 23.26 -8.91 -2.96
CA LEU A 308 22.57 -8.62 -4.22
C LEU A 308 23.29 -9.23 -5.42
N SER A 309 24.61 -9.02 -5.56
CA SER A 309 25.36 -9.57 -6.69
C SER A 309 25.33 -11.09 -6.72
N THR A 310 25.51 -11.74 -5.56
CA THR A 310 25.46 -13.20 -5.46
C THR A 310 24.07 -13.70 -5.83
N ARG A 311 23.00 -13.13 -5.24
CA ARG A 311 21.64 -13.60 -5.46
C ARG A 311 21.17 -13.43 -6.91
N ILE A 312 21.49 -12.30 -7.54
CA ILE A 312 21.15 -12.04 -8.94
C ILE A 312 21.89 -13.02 -9.86
N SER A 313 23.15 -13.34 -9.57
CA SER A 313 23.94 -14.29 -10.36
C SER A 313 23.45 -15.74 -10.23
N GLU A 314 23.04 -16.15 -9.04
CA GLU A 314 22.56 -17.51 -8.76
C GLU A 314 21.16 -17.77 -9.34
N ASP A 315 20.33 -16.74 -9.46
CA ASP A 315 18.89 -16.87 -9.70
C ASP A 315 18.38 -15.81 -10.70
N GLN A 316 18.91 -15.87 -11.92
CA GLN A 316 18.58 -14.88 -12.96
C GLN A 316 17.10 -14.88 -13.37
N VAL A 317 16.40 -16.02 -13.27
CA VAL A 317 14.97 -16.12 -13.60
C VAL A 317 14.16 -15.24 -12.65
N ASN A 318 14.37 -15.38 -11.34
CA ASN A 318 13.67 -14.54 -10.37
C ASN A 318 14.16 -13.10 -10.40
N ALA A 319 15.44 -12.85 -10.73
CA ALA A 319 15.93 -11.49 -10.99
C ALA A 319 15.14 -10.80 -12.11
N ARG A 320 14.90 -11.51 -13.22
CA ARG A 320 14.07 -11.02 -14.34
C ARG A 320 12.62 -10.83 -13.94
N SER A 321 12.04 -11.75 -13.17
CA SER A 321 10.68 -11.60 -12.63
C SER A 321 10.54 -10.33 -11.78
N ILE A 322 11.43 -10.11 -10.82
CA ILE A 322 11.46 -8.91 -9.99
C ILE A 322 11.58 -7.65 -10.86
N LEU A 323 12.45 -7.65 -11.88
CA LEU A 323 12.60 -6.53 -12.79
C LEU A 323 11.34 -6.26 -13.60
N VAL A 324 10.66 -7.30 -14.09
CA VAL A 324 9.36 -7.19 -14.76
C VAL A 324 8.34 -6.52 -13.86
N HIS A 325 8.17 -7.00 -12.64
CA HIS A 325 7.20 -6.43 -11.71
C HIS A 325 7.54 -4.97 -11.35
N ALA A 326 8.81 -4.61 -11.21
CA ALA A 326 9.22 -3.21 -11.05
C ALA A 326 8.89 -2.35 -12.29
N GLY A 327 9.07 -2.90 -13.49
CA GLY A 327 8.70 -2.27 -14.75
C GLY A 327 7.18 -2.05 -14.89
N GLN A 328 6.39 -3.08 -14.58
CA GLN A 328 4.93 -3.03 -14.60
C GLN A 328 4.39 -2.04 -13.56
N LEU A 329 4.93 -2.06 -12.34
CA LEU A 329 4.61 -1.07 -11.29
C LEU A 329 4.90 0.35 -11.77
N SER A 330 6.09 0.59 -12.32
CA SER A 330 6.47 1.88 -12.89
C SER A 330 5.52 2.34 -14.01
N ALA A 331 5.15 1.44 -14.93
CA ALA A 331 4.25 1.74 -16.04
C ALA A 331 2.81 2.01 -15.54
N LEU A 332 2.35 1.25 -14.54
CA LEU A 332 1.05 1.43 -13.90
C LEU A 332 0.93 2.81 -13.26
N LEU A 333 1.93 3.21 -12.48
CA LEU A 333 1.96 4.50 -11.79
C LEU A 333 2.13 5.69 -12.75
N MET A 334 2.76 5.47 -13.91
CA MET A 334 2.78 6.47 -14.99
C MET A 334 1.42 6.59 -15.69
N ARG A 335 0.72 5.46 -15.87
CA ARG A 335 -0.56 5.41 -16.58
C ARG A 335 -1.69 6.03 -15.77
N PHE A 336 -1.69 5.80 -14.46
CA PHE A 336 -2.71 6.25 -13.52
C PHE A 336 -2.04 7.03 -12.38
N THR A 337 -1.85 8.33 -12.60
CA THR A 337 -1.29 9.26 -11.61
C THR A 337 -2.41 9.81 -10.74
N PHE A 338 -2.35 9.54 -9.43
CA PHE A 338 -3.24 10.18 -8.45
C PHE A 338 -2.47 11.05 -7.47
N ASP A 339 -1.14 11.13 -7.62
CA ASP A 339 -0.23 11.91 -6.79
C ASP A 339 -0.37 11.57 -5.30
N THR A 340 -0.76 10.33 -5.00
CA THR A 340 -0.85 9.88 -3.61
C THR A 340 0.55 9.71 -3.03
N PRO A 341 0.73 9.94 -1.73
CA PRO A 341 2.06 9.84 -1.13
C PRO A 341 2.68 8.43 -1.23
N SER A 342 1.85 7.39 -1.30
CA SER A 342 2.28 6.00 -1.50
C SER A 342 2.98 5.80 -2.86
N GLU A 343 2.56 6.53 -3.90
CA GLU A 343 3.17 6.46 -5.23
C GLU A 343 4.64 6.88 -5.20
N SER A 344 4.99 7.88 -4.39
CA SER A 344 6.39 8.32 -4.24
C SER A 344 7.28 7.20 -3.69
N VAL A 345 6.76 6.39 -2.75
CA VAL A 345 7.51 5.27 -2.19
C VAL A 345 7.63 4.13 -3.20
N TRP A 346 6.55 3.78 -3.89
CA TRP A 346 6.59 2.71 -4.90
C TRP A 346 7.47 3.07 -6.11
N ILE A 347 7.44 4.32 -6.57
CA ILE A 347 8.35 4.82 -7.61
C ILE A 347 9.80 4.73 -7.14
N PHE A 348 10.08 5.09 -5.89
CA PHE A 348 11.42 4.97 -5.33
C PHE A 348 11.87 3.51 -5.20
N ASP A 349 11.00 2.62 -4.73
CA ASP A 349 11.29 1.19 -4.63
C ASP A 349 11.55 0.59 -6.03
N ALA A 350 10.74 0.93 -7.04
CA ALA A 350 10.98 0.52 -8.42
C ALA A 350 12.34 1.06 -8.94
N ALA A 351 12.66 2.33 -8.68
CA ALA A 351 13.93 2.93 -9.07
C ALA A 351 15.13 2.19 -8.47
N LEU A 352 15.04 1.87 -7.19
CA LEU A 352 16.06 1.10 -6.47
C LEU A 352 16.17 -0.35 -7.00
N THR A 353 15.06 -0.98 -7.35
CA THR A 353 15.05 -2.31 -7.98
C THR A 353 15.77 -2.29 -9.33
N PHE A 354 15.44 -1.33 -10.22
CA PHE A 354 16.15 -1.16 -11.49
C PHE A 354 17.64 -0.90 -11.28
N TRP A 355 17.98 0.02 -10.36
CA TRP A 355 19.36 0.32 -10.00
C TRP A 355 20.13 -0.93 -9.57
N ALA A 356 19.59 -1.70 -8.63
CA ALA A 356 20.25 -2.89 -8.10
C ALA A 356 20.46 -3.94 -9.20
N ILE A 357 19.43 -4.20 -10.00
CA ILE A 357 19.47 -5.23 -11.04
C ILE A 357 20.43 -4.84 -12.16
N ILE A 358 20.47 -3.57 -12.57
CA ILE A 358 21.42 -3.09 -13.60
C ILE A 358 22.85 -3.02 -13.04
N LYS A 359 23.04 -2.58 -11.79
CA LYS A 359 24.38 -2.39 -11.20
C LYS A 359 25.06 -3.70 -10.81
N PHE A 360 24.29 -4.69 -10.37
CA PHE A 360 24.81 -5.96 -9.83
C PHE A 360 24.49 -7.17 -10.71
N GLY A 361 23.67 -7.01 -11.75
CA GLY A 361 23.29 -8.10 -12.66
C GLY A 361 24.04 -8.03 -13.99
N ASP A 362 24.87 -9.03 -14.24
CA ASP A 362 25.49 -9.24 -15.56
C ASP A 362 24.66 -10.23 -16.39
N GLY A 363 24.47 -9.95 -17.69
CA GLY A 363 23.93 -10.92 -18.65
C GLY A 363 22.41 -11.14 -18.63
N LEU A 364 21.63 -10.33 -17.92
CA LEU A 364 20.16 -10.48 -17.81
C LEU A 364 19.41 -10.40 -19.15
N GLY A 365 19.95 -9.67 -20.13
CA GLY A 365 19.37 -9.50 -21.46
C GLY A 365 19.57 -10.69 -22.41
N GLY A 366 20.37 -11.69 -22.04
CA GLY A 366 20.70 -12.83 -22.92
C GLY A 366 21.49 -12.44 -24.18
N SER A 367 22.18 -13.41 -24.79
CA SER A 367 23.05 -13.20 -25.98
C SER A 367 22.40 -13.62 -27.31
N LEU A 368 21.09 -13.90 -27.34
CA LEU A 368 20.44 -14.50 -28.50
C LEU A 368 19.87 -13.42 -29.43
N ALA A 369 20.60 -13.14 -30.52
CA ALA A 369 20.33 -12.14 -31.55
C ALA A 369 19.09 -12.41 -32.43
N ALA A 370 18.17 -13.31 -32.04
CA ALA A 370 17.11 -13.82 -32.91
C ALA A 370 15.70 -13.87 -32.28
N GLN A 371 15.45 -13.21 -31.14
CA GLN A 371 14.11 -13.16 -30.54
C GLN A 371 13.40 -11.83 -30.79
N SER A 372 12.06 -11.89 -30.92
CA SER A 372 11.21 -10.71 -30.92
C SER A 372 11.36 -9.95 -29.61
N ARG A 373 11.44 -8.63 -29.69
CA ARG A 373 11.59 -7.76 -28.52
C ARG A 373 10.35 -7.83 -27.64
N THR A 374 10.52 -8.23 -26.38
CA THR A 374 9.42 -8.21 -25.40
C THR A 374 9.22 -6.78 -24.89
N THR A 375 7.98 -6.31 -24.84
CA THR A 375 7.67 -5.00 -24.24
C THR A 375 6.89 -5.18 -22.94
N VAL A 376 7.47 -4.75 -21.83
CA VAL A 376 6.83 -4.75 -20.51
C VAL A 376 5.98 -3.47 -20.40
N THR A 377 4.67 -3.65 -20.32
CA THR A 377 3.68 -2.58 -20.12
C THR A 377 3.06 -2.68 -18.72
N TRP A 378 2.14 -1.77 -18.38
CA TRP A 378 1.41 -1.87 -17.10
C TRP A 378 0.48 -3.08 -17.02
N SER A 379 0.01 -3.62 -18.15
CA SER A 379 -0.81 -4.83 -18.22
C SER A 379 0.05 -6.07 -18.49
N GLY A 380 -0.35 -7.20 -17.91
CA GLY A 380 0.31 -8.50 -18.18
C GLY A 380 0.24 -8.90 -19.66
N SER A 381 1.26 -9.62 -20.12
CA SER A 381 1.32 -10.24 -21.45
C SER A 381 2.01 -11.60 -21.32
N SER A 382 1.54 -12.61 -22.05
CA SER A 382 2.16 -13.94 -22.07
C SER A 382 3.60 -13.94 -22.60
N GLU A 383 3.98 -12.91 -23.37
CA GLU A 383 5.35 -12.73 -23.86
C GLU A 383 6.34 -12.43 -22.73
N VAL A 384 5.85 -11.86 -21.62
CA VAL A 384 6.67 -11.51 -20.46
C VAL A 384 7.13 -12.75 -19.71
N ASP A 385 6.27 -13.75 -19.57
CA ASP A 385 6.61 -15.02 -18.92
C ASP A 385 7.72 -15.75 -19.69
N GLY A 386 7.64 -15.75 -21.03
CA GLY A 386 8.68 -16.28 -21.89
C GLY A 386 10.03 -15.58 -21.69
N TRP A 387 10.04 -14.26 -21.51
CA TRP A 387 11.24 -13.47 -21.23
C TRP A 387 11.79 -13.71 -19.83
N ILE A 388 10.93 -13.85 -18.81
CA ILE A 388 11.37 -14.18 -17.44
C ILE A 388 12.14 -15.50 -17.44
N GLN A 389 11.66 -16.51 -18.16
CA GLN A 389 12.33 -17.82 -18.22
C GLN A 389 13.63 -17.77 -19.01
N ASN A 390 13.64 -17.14 -20.19
CA ASN A 390 14.72 -17.32 -21.17
C ASN A 390 15.67 -16.12 -21.31
N GLY A 391 15.31 -14.95 -20.79
CA GLY A 391 15.98 -13.69 -21.12
C GLY A 391 15.71 -13.26 -22.56
N GLY A 392 16.47 -12.27 -23.05
CA GLY A 392 16.35 -11.73 -24.41
C GLY A 392 16.21 -10.20 -24.44
N PRO A 393 16.01 -9.60 -25.63
CA PRO A 393 15.77 -8.17 -25.76
C PRO A 393 14.45 -7.76 -25.10
N VAL A 394 14.49 -6.81 -24.17
CA VAL A 394 13.31 -6.27 -23.48
C VAL A 394 13.30 -4.75 -23.44
N SER A 395 12.11 -4.18 -23.56
CA SER A 395 11.83 -2.75 -23.36
C SER A 395 10.83 -2.54 -22.25
N PHE A 396 11.05 -1.53 -21.42
CA PHE A 396 10.13 -1.15 -20.34
C PHE A 396 9.41 0.13 -20.69
N GLN A 397 8.07 0.10 -20.70
CA GLN A 397 7.24 1.27 -21.03
C GLN A 397 7.60 2.46 -20.14
N GLY A 398 7.99 3.57 -20.79
CA GLY A 398 8.36 4.81 -20.11
C GLY A 398 9.75 4.81 -19.46
N ILE A 399 10.55 3.76 -19.63
CA ILE A 399 11.95 3.69 -19.17
C ILE A 399 12.90 3.49 -20.37
N GLY A 400 12.62 2.52 -21.24
CA GLY A 400 13.42 2.22 -22.44
C GLY A 400 13.93 0.78 -22.53
N ASP A 401 14.80 0.54 -23.51
CA ASP A 401 15.40 -0.78 -23.80
C ASP A 401 16.47 -1.14 -22.77
N LEU A 402 16.37 -2.31 -22.13
CA LEU A 402 17.29 -2.72 -21.05
C LEU A 402 18.75 -2.73 -21.48
N ALA A 403 19.04 -3.06 -22.74
CA ALA A 403 20.39 -3.08 -23.29
C ALA A 403 21.03 -1.68 -23.39
N GLU A 404 20.21 -0.62 -23.42
CA GLU A 404 20.66 0.78 -23.52
C GLU A 404 20.62 1.51 -22.17
N LEU A 405 20.05 0.87 -21.12
CA LEU A 405 19.89 1.49 -19.81
C LEU A 405 21.20 1.42 -19.01
N SER A 406 21.77 2.59 -18.75
CA SER A 406 22.80 2.75 -17.71
C SER A 406 22.17 3.08 -16.35
N VAL A 407 22.92 2.83 -15.27
CA VAL A 407 22.54 3.23 -13.91
C VAL A 407 22.21 4.73 -13.85
N SER A 408 23.02 5.59 -14.47
CA SER A 408 22.78 7.03 -14.48
C SER A 408 21.47 7.38 -15.20
N ARG A 409 21.21 6.74 -16.35
CA ARG A 409 19.99 6.98 -17.13
C ARG A 409 18.74 6.57 -16.36
N VAL A 410 18.72 5.38 -15.76
CA VAL A 410 17.55 4.89 -15.04
C VAL A 410 17.24 5.74 -13.80
N LEU A 411 18.27 6.11 -13.04
CA LEU A 411 18.12 6.98 -11.87
C LEU A 411 17.64 8.39 -12.27
N SER A 412 18.07 8.92 -13.42
CA SER A 412 17.58 10.20 -13.95
C SER A 412 16.09 10.13 -14.27
N VAL A 413 15.64 9.09 -14.99
CA VAL A 413 14.22 8.90 -15.36
C VAL A 413 13.34 8.86 -14.11
N PHE A 414 13.72 8.10 -13.10
CA PHE A 414 12.95 8.04 -11.86
C PHE A 414 13.08 9.31 -11.01
N GLY A 415 14.24 9.99 -11.04
CA GLY A 415 14.45 11.28 -10.39
C GLY A 415 13.55 12.39 -10.96
N GLU A 416 13.38 12.44 -12.27
CA GLU A 416 12.45 13.37 -12.95
C GLU A 416 11.00 13.09 -12.58
N ARG A 417 10.61 11.81 -12.42
CA ARG A 417 9.25 11.47 -11.97
C ARG A 417 8.99 11.91 -10.54
N LEU A 418 9.93 11.67 -9.63
CA LEU A 418 9.82 12.10 -8.23
C LEU A 418 9.79 13.63 -8.10
N GLU A 419 10.50 14.36 -8.97
CA GLU A 419 10.51 15.83 -9.00
C GLU A 419 9.12 16.43 -9.30
N ASN A 420 8.30 15.70 -10.08
CA ASN A 420 6.96 16.14 -10.42
C ASN A 420 5.89 15.76 -9.37
N MET A 421 6.27 15.02 -8.32
CA MET A 421 5.33 14.62 -7.27
C MET A 421 5.23 15.69 -6.17
N PRO A 422 4.02 15.98 -5.66
CA PRO A 422 3.79 17.10 -4.74
C PRO A 422 4.35 16.87 -3.33
N TRP A 423 4.58 15.62 -2.93
CA TRP A 423 4.93 15.27 -1.55
C TRP A 423 6.42 15.43 -1.27
N GLY A 424 6.77 16.12 -0.18
CA GLY A 424 8.17 16.36 0.20
C GLY A 424 9.01 15.11 0.48
N ILE A 425 8.41 13.93 0.64
CA ILE A 425 9.16 12.66 0.66
C ILE A 425 9.78 12.33 -0.71
N ALA A 426 9.14 12.72 -1.81
CA ALA A 426 9.65 12.52 -3.17
C ALA A 426 10.98 13.26 -3.38
N ASP A 427 11.09 14.50 -2.86
CA ASP A 427 12.36 15.24 -2.86
C ASP A 427 13.47 14.51 -2.11
N ARG A 428 13.15 13.90 -0.95
CA ARG A 428 14.12 13.11 -0.17
C ARG A 428 14.60 11.91 -0.97
N PHE A 429 13.68 11.18 -1.61
CA PHE A 429 14.00 10.04 -2.46
C PHE A 429 14.82 10.44 -3.68
N ARG A 430 14.45 11.53 -4.37
CA ARG A 430 15.23 12.09 -5.49
C ARG A 430 16.66 12.39 -5.06
N HIS A 431 16.85 12.97 -3.87
CA HIS A 431 18.18 13.27 -3.35
C HIS A 431 19.03 12.00 -3.13
N VAL A 432 18.42 10.89 -2.75
CA VAL A 432 19.09 9.58 -2.67
C VAL A 432 19.49 9.10 -4.06
N LEU A 433 18.58 9.15 -5.05
CA LEU A 433 18.87 8.72 -6.43
C LEU A 433 20.00 9.54 -7.06
N VAL A 434 20.03 10.86 -6.84
CA VAL A 434 21.10 11.76 -7.32
C VAL A 434 22.45 11.46 -6.66
N ASN A 435 22.47 10.99 -5.42
CA ASN A 435 23.71 10.59 -4.78
C ASN A 435 24.20 9.23 -5.32
N LEU A 436 23.29 8.29 -5.57
CA LEU A 436 23.61 7.00 -6.17
C LEU A 436 24.13 7.10 -7.61
N SER A 437 23.69 8.11 -8.38
CA SER A 437 24.16 8.29 -9.76
C SER A 437 25.60 8.82 -9.86
N LYS A 438 26.17 9.28 -8.74
CA LYS A 438 27.57 9.73 -8.63
C LYS A 438 28.52 8.61 -8.20
N GLU A 439 27.99 7.45 -7.81
CA GLU A 439 28.74 6.25 -7.41
C GLU A 439 28.88 5.23 -8.54
#